data_AF-A0A1F3JME7-F1
#
_entry.id   AF-A0A1F3JME7-F1
#
_cell.length_a   1.000
_cell.length_b   1.000
_cell.length_c   1.000
_cell.angle_alpha   90.00
_cell.angle_beta   90.00
_cell.angle_gamma   90.00
#
_symmetry.space_group_name_H-M   'P 1'
#
loop_
_entity.id
_entity.type
_entity.pdbx_description
1 polymer ?
#
loop_
_entity_poly.entity_id
_entity_poly.type
_entity_poly.pdbx_seq_one_letter_code
_entity_poly.pdbx_strand_id
1 'polypeptide(L)'
;MKKIIGNWRVIMLALIAFSFASCDEVETPTHELMQGVWEITEAYDANDSSIIEHVNHMLPTYIWLDDMNGVTSTAGPMFMYIVYGESKFITITSKLDEAFKYADLTLTNGEFFMEKDKVVERFTIEMKMKFPTIETLETILDLMGLSLPSFVESVIYHKFIDVKVEIDDTDKETMIWTFDDVTQARYNIKDQYGDYVSWTGMPVEDFQRCKFVMVKKVKGIDELVTEATAGE
;
A
#
# COMPACT_ATOMS: atom_id res chain seq x y z
N MET A 1 -93.65 -4.45 3.33
CA MET A 1 -92.40 -5.23 3.53
C MET A 1 -91.22 -4.29 3.42
N LYS A 2 -90.33 -4.32 4.43
CA LYS A 2 -89.15 -3.46 4.66
C LYS A 2 -87.92 -3.96 3.87
N LYS A 3 -87.06 -3.03 3.42
CA LYS A 3 -85.59 -2.91 3.65
C LYS A 3 -84.98 -2.00 2.57
N ILE A 4 -84.57 -0.76 2.87
CA ILE A 4 -83.32 -0.29 3.52
C ILE A 4 -82.08 -0.40 2.60
N ILE A 5 -81.72 0.76 2.01
CA ILE A 5 -80.42 1.47 1.98
C ILE A 5 -79.14 0.61 2.09
N GLY A 6 -78.22 0.81 1.14
CA GLY A 6 -76.82 0.38 1.23
C GLY A 6 -75.87 1.36 0.52
N ASN A 7 -75.34 2.30 1.29
CA ASN A 7 -74.16 3.12 0.99
C ASN A 7 -72.96 2.22 0.63
N TRP A 8 -72.25 2.51 -0.48
CA TRP A 8 -70.85 2.09 -0.62
C TRP A 8 -69.99 3.34 -0.78
N ARG A 9 -69.74 4.00 0.35
CA ARG A 9 -68.51 4.77 0.51
C ARG A 9 -67.36 3.77 0.61
N VAL A 10 -66.17 4.26 0.26
CA VAL A 10 -64.85 3.87 0.79
C VAL A 10 -64.02 2.92 -0.09
N ILE A 11 -63.11 3.58 -0.84
CA ILE A 11 -61.67 3.26 -0.98
C ILE A 11 -61.30 1.89 -1.53
N MET A 12 -60.79 1.86 -2.77
CA MET A 12 -59.84 0.87 -3.30
C MET A 12 -59.61 1.23 -4.79
N LEU A 13 -58.45 1.49 -5.33
CA LEU A 13 -57.08 1.50 -4.87
C LEU A 13 -56.42 2.66 -5.63
N ALA A 14 -55.82 3.61 -4.92
CA ALA A 14 -54.70 4.31 -5.50
C ALA A 14 -53.67 3.22 -5.83
N LEU A 15 -53.41 2.99 -7.12
CA LEU A 15 -52.20 2.30 -7.53
C LEU A 15 -51.05 3.15 -7.01
N ILE A 16 -50.59 2.82 -5.81
CA ILE A 16 -49.27 3.20 -5.35
C ILE A 16 -48.35 2.43 -6.28
N ALA A 17 -47.93 3.09 -7.35
CA ALA A 17 -46.70 2.74 -8.04
C ALA A 17 -45.58 2.91 -7.00
N PHE A 18 -45.38 1.87 -6.18
CA PHE A 18 -44.10 1.61 -5.54
C PHE A 18 -43.16 1.29 -6.70
N SER A 19 -42.64 2.35 -7.30
CA SER A 19 -41.40 2.32 -8.03
C SER A 19 -40.37 1.95 -6.97
N PHE A 20 -40.13 0.66 -6.78
CA PHE A 20 -38.87 0.20 -6.24
C PHE A 20 -37.83 0.68 -7.27
N ALA A 21 -37.37 1.92 -7.13
CA ALA A 21 -36.00 2.21 -7.46
C ALA A 21 -35.21 1.28 -6.54
N SER A 22 -34.80 0.11 -7.03
CA SER A 22 -33.57 -0.45 -6.49
C SER A 22 -32.54 0.60 -6.84
N CYS A 23 -32.24 1.44 -5.86
CA CYS A 23 -30.97 2.09 -5.82
C CYS A 23 -30.02 0.92 -5.63
N ASP A 24 -29.58 0.32 -6.73
CA ASP A 24 -28.47 -0.61 -6.68
C ASP A 24 -27.36 0.20 -6.02
N GLU A 25 -26.93 -0.26 -4.85
CA GLU A 25 -25.89 0.40 -4.09
C GLU A 25 -24.65 0.38 -4.99
N VAL A 26 -24.29 1.55 -5.50
CA VAL A 26 -23.14 1.67 -6.39
C VAL A 26 -21.93 1.47 -5.49
N GLU A 27 -21.34 0.28 -5.59
CA GLU A 27 -20.16 -0.10 -4.82
C GLU A 27 -19.04 0.92 -5.09
N THR A 28 -18.43 1.44 -4.02
CA THR A 28 -17.41 2.47 -4.13
C THR A 28 -16.18 1.88 -4.82
N PRO A 29 -15.60 2.50 -5.86
CA PRO A 29 -14.40 1.98 -6.49
C PRO A 29 -13.25 1.79 -5.50
N THR A 30 -12.50 0.69 -5.65
CA THR A 30 -11.39 0.36 -4.73
C THR A 30 -10.36 1.48 -4.66
N HIS A 31 -10.11 2.17 -5.79
CA HIS A 31 -9.20 3.32 -5.85
C HIS A 31 -9.61 4.43 -4.88
N GLU A 32 -10.92 4.74 -4.80
CA GLU A 32 -11.46 5.75 -3.90
C GLU A 32 -11.40 5.29 -2.44
N LEU A 33 -11.74 4.02 -2.16
CA LEU A 33 -11.67 3.46 -0.81
C LEU A 33 -10.25 3.50 -0.22
N MET A 34 -9.25 3.21 -1.06
CA MET A 34 -7.83 3.18 -0.65
C MET A 34 -7.25 4.58 -0.36
N GLN A 35 -7.88 5.67 -0.80
CA GLN A 35 -7.34 7.01 -0.56
C GLN A 35 -7.34 7.35 0.93
N GLY A 36 -6.27 8.03 1.36
CA GLY A 36 -6.07 8.48 2.73
C GLY A 36 -4.74 8.08 3.32
N VAL A 37 -4.57 8.38 4.61
CA VAL A 37 -3.38 8.01 5.38
C VAL A 37 -3.67 6.74 6.16
N TRP A 38 -2.76 5.79 6.11
CA TRP A 38 -2.90 4.45 6.69
C TRP A 38 -1.70 4.15 7.58
N GLU A 39 -1.92 3.61 8.77
CA GLU A 39 -0.86 3.09 9.64
C GLU A 39 -0.87 1.57 9.60
N ILE A 40 0.30 0.94 9.43
CA ILE A 40 0.43 -0.52 9.58
C ILE A 40 0.41 -0.87 11.07
N THR A 41 -0.64 -1.56 11.49
CA THR A 41 -0.83 -2.00 12.87
C THR A 41 -0.46 -3.47 13.07
N GLU A 42 -0.51 -4.28 12.01
CA GLU A 42 -0.09 -5.67 12.05
C GLU A 42 0.65 -6.05 10.76
N ALA A 43 1.65 -6.92 10.89
CA ALA A 43 2.42 -7.42 9.76
C ALA A 43 2.81 -8.88 10.02
N TYR A 44 2.60 -9.74 9.02
CA TYR A 44 2.83 -11.18 9.11
C TYR A 44 3.64 -11.69 7.92
N ASP A 45 4.52 -12.66 8.15
CA ASP A 45 5.23 -13.39 7.10
C ASP A 45 4.38 -14.53 6.49
N ALA A 46 4.99 -15.33 5.61
CA ALA A 46 4.36 -16.47 4.95
C ALA A 46 3.92 -17.58 5.92
N ASN A 47 4.45 -17.61 7.14
CA ASN A 47 4.15 -18.58 8.19
C ASN A 47 3.19 -18.02 9.25
N ASP A 48 2.55 -16.87 8.98
CA ASP A 48 1.74 -16.10 9.92
C ASP A 48 2.51 -15.69 11.20
N SER A 49 3.84 -15.61 11.14
CA SER A 49 4.67 -15.06 12.21
C SER A 49 4.66 -13.55 12.14
N SER A 50 4.53 -12.88 13.29
CA SER A 50 4.54 -11.41 13.34
C SER A 50 5.92 -10.87 12.96
N ILE A 51 5.93 -9.87 12.08
CA ILE A 51 7.13 -9.15 11.60
C ILE A 51 7.05 -7.64 11.86
N ILE A 52 6.07 -7.21 12.66
CA ILE A 52 5.78 -5.78 12.88
C ILE A 52 6.99 -5.02 13.45
N GLU A 53 7.83 -5.67 14.24
CA GLU A 53 9.05 -5.07 14.81
C GLU A 53 10.13 -4.78 13.77
N HIS A 54 10.14 -5.52 12.65
CA HIS A 54 11.04 -5.25 11.53
C HIS A 54 10.48 -4.14 10.63
N VAL A 55 9.16 -4.15 10.43
CA VAL A 55 8.46 -3.16 9.60
C VAL A 55 8.45 -1.78 10.27
N ASN A 56 8.20 -1.73 11.58
CA ASN A 56 8.19 -0.51 12.39
C ASN A 56 9.50 -0.29 13.17
N HIS A 57 10.63 -0.84 12.67
CA HIS A 57 11.90 -0.89 13.38
C HIS A 57 12.40 0.49 13.89
N MET A 58 12.16 1.55 13.12
CA MET A 58 12.58 2.91 13.45
C MET A 58 11.42 3.83 13.80
N LEU A 59 10.38 3.81 12.97
CA LEU A 59 9.18 4.62 13.13
C LEU A 59 7.96 3.77 12.76
N PRO A 60 6.77 4.10 13.28
CA PRO A 60 5.54 3.52 12.75
C PRO A 60 5.45 3.70 11.24
N THR A 61 5.00 2.66 10.55
CA THR A 61 4.84 2.70 9.09
C THR A 61 3.53 3.36 8.71
N TYR A 62 3.62 4.51 8.05
CA TYR A 62 2.52 5.26 7.48
C TYR A 62 2.58 5.23 5.96
N ILE A 63 1.43 5.12 5.31
CA ILE A 63 1.26 5.17 3.86
C ILE A 63 0.14 6.15 3.53
N TRP A 64 0.46 7.21 2.81
CA TRP A 64 -0.52 8.12 2.23
C TRP A 64 -0.70 7.79 0.75
N LEU A 65 -1.95 7.54 0.36
CA LEU A 65 -2.39 7.29 -1.02
C LEU A 65 -3.31 8.44 -1.45
N ASP A 66 -2.95 9.12 -2.54
CA ASP A 66 -3.73 10.25 -3.08
C ASP A 66 -4.58 9.89 -4.31
N ASP A 67 -5.43 10.82 -4.74
CA ASP A 67 -6.34 10.68 -5.87
C ASP A 67 -5.63 10.67 -7.25
N MET A 68 -4.41 11.19 -7.28
CA MET A 68 -3.52 11.30 -8.43
C MET A 68 -2.56 10.11 -8.57
N ASN A 69 -2.78 9.03 -7.83
CA ASN A 69 -1.96 7.81 -7.78
C ASN A 69 -0.64 7.96 -7.01
N GLY A 70 -0.41 9.08 -6.34
CA GLY A 70 0.78 9.30 -5.52
C GLY A 70 0.79 8.43 -4.27
N VAL A 71 1.99 7.97 -3.92
CA VAL A 71 2.29 7.32 -2.64
C VAL A 71 3.33 8.15 -1.92
N THR A 72 3.09 8.45 -0.65
CA THR A 72 4.07 9.07 0.26
C THR A 72 4.07 8.27 1.55
N SER A 73 5.22 7.78 2.03
CA SER A 73 5.23 6.78 3.11
C SER A 73 6.50 6.75 3.95
N THR A 74 6.42 6.24 5.17
CA THR A 74 7.60 5.79 5.95
C THR A 74 7.91 4.30 5.71
N ALA A 75 7.28 3.67 4.72
CA ALA A 75 7.28 2.23 4.48
C ALA A 75 8.57 1.65 3.84
N GLY A 76 9.66 2.41 3.83
CA GLY A 76 10.96 1.94 3.32
C GLY A 76 11.38 0.59 3.93
N PRO A 77 11.40 0.43 5.27
CA PRO A 77 11.72 -0.84 5.91
C PRO A 77 10.77 -1.98 5.52
N MET A 78 9.47 -1.71 5.36
CA MET A 78 8.49 -2.69 4.89
C MET A 78 8.89 -3.26 3.52
N PHE A 79 9.13 -2.40 2.53
CA PHE A 79 9.48 -2.85 1.18
C PHE A 79 10.86 -3.52 1.14
N MET A 80 11.80 -3.07 1.97
CA MET A 80 13.07 -3.77 2.14
C MET A 80 12.89 -5.18 2.70
N TYR A 81 12.03 -5.36 3.70
CA TYR A 81 11.73 -6.67 4.26
C TYR A 81 11.12 -7.60 3.21
N ILE A 82 10.15 -7.11 2.43
CA ILE A 82 9.51 -7.90 1.35
C ILE A 82 10.55 -8.41 0.35
N VAL A 83 11.47 -7.54 -0.08
CA VAL A 83 12.42 -7.88 -1.15
C VAL A 83 13.59 -8.72 -0.63
N TYR A 84 14.04 -8.45 0.59
CA TYR A 84 15.32 -8.98 1.08
C TYR A 84 15.16 -10.06 2.15
N GLY A 85 14.01 -10.13 2.82
CA GLY A 85 13.75 -11.05 3.92
C GLY A 85 14.60 -10.78 5.17
N GLU A 86 14.28 -11.45 6.27
CA GLU A 86 14.79 -11.12 7.60
C GLU A 86 16.32 -11.08 7.71
N SER A 87 17.01 -12.15 7.29
CA SER A 87 18.48 -12.25 7.46
C SER A 87 19.25 -11.16 6.71
N LYS A 88 18.85 -10.85 5.48
CA LYS A 88 19.46 -9.78 4.69
C LYS A 88 18.97 -8.42 5.18
N PHE A 89 17.72 -8.29 5.58
CA PHE A 89 17.18 -7.07 6.19
C PHE A 89 18.01 -6.64 7.40
N ILE A 90 18.24 -7.53 8.38
CA ILE A 90 19.05 -7.23 9.57
C ILE A 90 20.48 -6.84 9.19
N THR A 91 21.07 -7.57 8.23
CA THR A 91 22.43 -7.25 7.75
C THR A 91 22.47 -5.86 7.11
N ILE A 92 21.46 -5.52 6.30
CA ILE A 92 21.36 -4.22 5.64
C ILE A 92 21.09 -3.13 6.69
N THR A 93 20.07 -3.26 7.54
CA THR A 93 19.73 -2.25 8.54
C THR A 93 20.87 -1.97 9.50
N SER A 94 21.61 -2.98 9.97
CA SER A 94 22.80 -2.75 10.81
C SER A 94 23.88 -1.90 10.14
N LYS A 95 24.03 -2.01 8.81
CA LYS A 95 24.95 -1.17 8.02
C LYS A 95 24.39 0.23 7.76
N LEU A 96 23.06 0.36 7.76
CA LEU A 96 22.39 1.63 7.67
C LEU A 96 22.47 2.41 9.00
N ASP A 97 22.25 1.76 10.14
CA ASP A 97 22.26 2.40 11.47
C ASP A 97 23.62 3.03 11.83
N GLU A 98 24.74 2.43 11.39
CA GLU A 98 26.08 2.96 11.64
C GLU A 98 26.43 4.20 10.77
N ALA A 99 25.67 4.47 9.70
CA ALA A 99 25.99 5.49 8.69
C ALA A 99 24.92 6.59 8.52
N PHE A 100 23.71 6.43 9.10
CA PHE A 100 22.58 7.33 8.81
C PHE A 100 22.02 8.10 10.01
N LYS A 101 22.00 9.43 9.86
CA LYS A 101 20.94 10.26 10.44
C LYS A 101 19.77 10.23 9.48
N TYR A 102 18.78 9.38 9.75
CA TYR A 102 17.54 9.25 8.97
C TYR A 102 16.64 10.50 8.96
N ALA A 103 17.06 11.60 9.57
CA ALA A 103 16.32 12.86 9.64
C ALA A 103 15.98 13.49 8.28
N ASP A 104 16.64 13.08 7.19
CA ASP A 104 16.35 13.54 5.81
C ASP A 104 15.64 12.46 4.94
N LEU A 105 15.21 11.33 5.53
CA LEU A 105 14.46 10.23 4.91
C LEU A 105 13.04 10.10 5.50
N THR A 106 12.40 11.22 5.82
CA THR A 106 11.07 11.15 6.46
C THR A 106 10.03 10.48 5.56
N LEU A 107 10.10 10.62 4.23
CA LEU A 107 9.10 10.11 3.30
C LEU A 107 9.72 9.51 2.03
N THR A 108 9.32 8.26 1.75
CA THR A 108 9.53 7.55 0.50
C THR A 108 8.34 7.78 -0.41
N ASN A 109 8.62 8.20 -1.64
CA ASN A 109 7.59 8.47 -2.64
C ASN A 109 7.40 7.28 -3.58
N GLY A 110 6.25 7.22 -4.22
CA GLY A 110 5.90 6.17 -5.15
C GLY A 110 4.64 6.49 -5.93
N GLU A 111 4.15 5.50 -6.65
CA GLU A 111 2.88 5.55 -7.35
C GLU A 111 2.13 4.23 -7.20
N PHE A 112 0.80 4.26 -7.23
CA PHE A 112 -0.02 3.06 -7.27
C PHE A 112 -0.97 3.06 -8.46
N PHE A 113 -1.27 1.88 -9.02
CA PHE A 113 -1.99 1.76 -10.27
C PHE A 113 -3.08 0.69 -10.16
N MET A 114 -4.28 1.03 -10.62
CA MET A 114 -5.43 0.14 -10.75
C MET A 114 -6.47 0.75 -11.71
N GLU A 115 -7.52 -0.02 -12.01
CA GLU A 115 -8.68 0.49 -12.75
C GLU A 115 -9.52 1.41 -11.84
N LYS A 116 -9.48 2.73 -12.09
CA LYS A 116 -10.02 3.75 -11.17
C LYS A 116 -11.53 3.64 -10.89
N ASP A 117 -12.32 3.27 -11.89
CA ASP A 117 -13.78 3.26 -11.81
C ASP A 117 -14.36 1.86 -11.51
N LYS A 118 -13.54 0.96 -10.94
CA LYS A 118 -13.93 -0.43 -10.69
C LYS A 118 -13.58 -0.86 -9.27
N VAL A 119 -14.33 -1.87 -8.83
CA VAL A 119 -13.96 -2.69 -7.68
C VAL A 119 -12.98 -3.74 -8.16
N VAL A 120 -11.78 -3.73 -7.58
CA VAL A 120 -10.70 -4.65 -7.91
C VAL A 120 -10.10 -5.24 -6.63
N GLU A 121 -9.65 -6.48 -6.72
CA GLU A 121 -9.02 -7.17 -5.59
C GLU A 121 -7.49 -7.09 -5.64
N ARG A 122 -6.94 -6.51 -6.71
CA ARG A 122 -5.50 -6.45 -6.96
C ARG A 122 -5.09 -5.13 -7.59
N PHE A 123 -3.92 -4.66 -7.20
CA PHE A 123 -3.35 -3.41 -7.69
C PHE A 123 -1.83 -3.53 -7.86
N THR A 124 -1.23 -2.49 -8.44
CA THR A 124 0.22 -2.34 -8.56
C THR A 124 0.70 -1.21 -7.68
N ILE A 125 1.83 -1.38 -7.01
CA ILE A 125 2.51 -0.31 -6.27
C ILE A 125 3.97 -0.21 -6.71
N GLU A 126 4.42 1.01 -6.99
CA GLU A 126 5.81 1.33 -7.28
C GLU A 126 6.36 2.23 -6.19
N MET A 127 7.50 1.85 -5.61
CA MET A 127 8.18 2.61 -4.58
C MET A 127 9.56 3.05 -5.04
N LYS A 128 9.85 4.34 -4.85
CA LYS A 128 11.15 4.93 -5.14
C LYS A 128 12.07 4.79 -3.94
N MET A 129 12.86 3.72 -3.90
CA MET A 129 13.83 3.50 -2.84
C MET A 129 15.08 4.33 -3.11
N LYS A 130 15.26 5.40 -2.33
CA LYS A 130 16.46 6.25 -2.38
C LYS A 130 17.45 5.82 -1.31
N PHE A 131 18.63 5.43 -1.76
CA PHE A 131 19.78 5.17 -0.93
C PHE A 131 20.55 6.47 -0.69
N PRO A 132 21.15 6.65 0.50
CA PRO A 132 21.80 7.91 0.84
C PRO A 132 23.06 8.19 0.02
N THR A 133 23.83 7.15 -0.32
CA THR A 133 25.01 7.24 -1.18
C THR A 133 25.04 6.07 -2.15
N ILE A 134 25.80 6.22 -3.25
CA ILE A 134 26.06 5.13 -4.20
C ILE A 134 26.89 4.03 -3.51
N GLU A 135 27.85 4.38 -2.64
CA GLU A 135 28.68 3.40 -1.92
C GLU A 135 27.84 2.50 -1.00
N THR A 136 26.84 3.06 -0.31
CA THR A 136 25.89 2.27 0.49
C THR A 136 25.08 1.33 -0.40
N LEU A 137 24.63 1.80 -1.56
CA LEU A 137 23.91 0.98 -2.52
C LEU A 137 24.78 -0.15 -3.07
N GLU A 138 26.02 0.14 -3.46
CA GLU A 138 27.01 -0.83 -3.90
C GLU A 138 27.28 -1.89 -2.83
N THR A 139 27.46 -1.46 -1.58
CA THR A 139 27.67 -2.38 -0.44
C THR A 139 26.48 -3.32 -0.24
N ILE A 140 25.26 -2.78 -0.26
CA ILE A 140 24.03 -3.58 -0.10
C ILE A 140 23.89 -4.59 -1.25
N LEU A 141 24.17 -4.17 -2.48
CA LEU A 141 24.02 -5.03 -3.65
C LEU A 141 25.12 -6.09 -3.75
N ASP A 142 26.35 -5.77 -3.34
CA ASP A 142 27.44 -6.75 -3.23
C ASP A 142 27.12 -7.83 -2.19
N LEU A 143 26.57 -7.45 -1.03
CA LEU A 143 26.05 -8.39 -0.03
C LEU A 143 24.96 -9.33 -0.59
N MET A 144 24.28 -8.91 -1.66
CA MET A 144 23.22 -9.66 -2.32
C MET A 144 23.70 -10.39 -3.58
N GLY A 145 24.98 -10.27 -3.96
CA GLY A 145 25.51 -10.84 -5.20
C GLY A 145 24.96 -10.18 -6.47
N LEU A 146 24.45 -8.95 -6.37
CA LEU A 146 23.93 -8.17 -7.48
C LEU A 146 24.94 -7.11 -7.91
N SER A 147 25.10 -6.92 -9.22
CA SER A 147 25.96 -5.87 -9.78
C SER A 147 25.13 -4.66 -10.19
N LEU A 148 25.60 -3.46 -9.82
CA LEU A 148 25.09 -2.22 -10.38
C LEU A 148 25.67 -1.94 -11.76
N PRO A 149 24.85 -1.49 -12.71
CA PRO A 149 25.35 -0.79 -13.88
C PRO A 149 26.18 0.44 -13.48
N SER A 150 27.20 0.80 -14.25
CA SER A 150 28.18 1.86 -13.92
C SER A 150 27.63 3.30 -13.93
N PHE A 151 26.33 3.48 -14.14
CA PHE A 151 25.65 4.76 -14.34
C PHE A 151 24.53 5.03 -13.32
N VAL A 152 24.44 4.21 -12.28
CA VAL A 152 23.26 4.17 -11.40
C VAL A 152 23.28 5.35 -10.42
N GLU A 153 22.19 6.13 -10.43
CA GLU A 153 21.86 7.01 -9.31
C GLU A 153 21.57 6.18 -8.06
N SER A 154 21.64 6.76 -6.86
CA SER A 154 21.32 6.05 -5.62
C SER A 154 19.81 5.77 -5.44
N VAL A 155 19.08 5.43 -6.50
CA VAL A 155 17.63 5.21 -6.53
C VAL A 155 17.28 3.94 -7.30
N ILE A 156 16.48 3.07 -6.70
CA ILE A 156 15.88 1.90 -7.34
C ILE A 156 14.36 1.97 -7.23
N TYR A 157 13.68 1.85 -8.36
CA TYR A 157 12.23 1.79 -8.45
C TYR A 157 11.79 0.33 -8.30
N HIS A 158 11.05 0.06 -7.23
CA HIS A 158 10.52 -1.27 -6.91
C HIS A 158 9.05 -1.32 -7.26
N LYS A 159 8.68 -2.04 -8.32
CA LYS A 159 7.29 -2.18 -8.76
C LYS A 159 6.79 -3.57 -8.43
N PHE A 160 5.77 -3.66 -7.57
CA PHE A 160 5.07 -4.88 -7.20
C PHE A 160 3.72 -4.89 -7.93
N ILE A 161 3.51 -5.91 -8.74
CA ILE A 161 2.32 -6.08 -9.61
C ILE A 161 1.46 -7.18 -9.01
N ASP A 162 0.14 -7.03 -9.10
CA ASP A 162 -0.86 -7.97 -8.60
C ASP A 162 -0.82 -8.16 -7.07
N VAL A 163 -0.51 -7.10 -6.32
CA VAL A 163 -0.65 -7.09 -4.85
C VAL A 163 -2.12 -7.18 -4.51
N LYS A 164 -2.50 -8.15 -3.67
CA LYS A 164 -3.89 -8.31 -3.23
C LYS A 164 -4.25 -7.19 -2.26
N VAL A 165 -5.42 -6.60 -2.43
CA VAL A 165 -6.01 -5.62 -1.51
C VAL A 165 -7.39 -6.07 -1.05
N GLU A 166 -7.65 -5.92 0.24
CA GLU A 166 -8.96 -6.17 0.85
C GLU A 166 -9.37 -4.88 1.58
N ILE A 167 -10.41 -4.24 1.05
CA ILE A 167 -11.08 -3.05 1.59
C ILE A 167 -12.49 -2.99 0.98
N ASP A 168 -13.50 -2.65 1.78
CA ASP A 168 -14.87 -2.57 1.31
C ASP A 168 -15.67 -1.47 2.02
N ASP A 169 -16.90 -1.26 1.55
CA ASP A 169 -17.79 -0.22 2.08
C ASP A 169 -18.28 -0.48 3.51
N THR A 170 -18.18 -1.71 4.01
CA THR A 170 -18.63 -2.12 5.35
C THR A 170 -17.59 -1.83 6.44
N ASP A 171 -16.30 -1.85 6.08
CA ASP A 171 -15.19 -1.42 6.94
C ASP A 171 -14.17 -0.58 6.15
N LYS A 172 -14.45 0.73 6.04
CA LYS A 172 -13.57 1.70 5.38
C LYS A 172 -12.35 2.10 6.22
N GLU A 173 -12.28 1.65 7.47
CA GLU A 173 -11.24 2.02 8.41
C GLU A 173 -10.10 0.99 8.45
N THR A 174 -10.31 -0.20 7.87
CA THR A 174 -9.31 -1.27 7.79
C THR A 174 -8.99 -1.60 6.33
N MET A 175 -7.71 -1.74 6.02
CA MET A 175 -7.23 -2.20 4.71
C MET A 175 -6.19 -3.29 4.92
N ILE A 176 -6.23 -4.34 4.10
CA ILE A 176 -5.22 -5.40 4.13
C ILE A 176 -4.53 -5.49 2.78
N TRP A 177 -3.19 -5.47 2.79
CA TRP A 177 -2.38 -5.81 1.62
C TRP A 177 -1.75 -7.17 1.80
N THR A 178 -1.84 -8.02 0.77
CA THR A 178 -1.17 -9.32 0.75
C THR A 178 -0.27 -9.44 -0.47
N PHE A 179 1.01 -9.67 -0.21
CA PHE A 179 2.03 -10.03 -1.19
C PHE A 179 2.09 -11.55 -1.23
N ASP A 180 1.38 -12.14 -2.18
CA ASP A 180 1.19 -13.60 -2.33
C ASP A 180 1.95 -14.17 -3.54
N ASP A 181 1.72 -15.45 -3.85
CA ASP A 181 2.37 -16.12 -4.98
C ASP A 181 1.98 -15.60 -6.37
N VAL A 182 0.95 -14.77 -6.45
CA VAL A 182 0.56 -14.09 -7.70
C VAL A 182 1.34 -12.78 -7.86
N THR A 183 1.85 -12.22 -6.77
CA THR A 183 2.57 -10.95 -6.78
C THR A 183 3.88 -11.08 -7.56
N GLN A 184 4.04 -10.21 -8.57
CA GLN A 184 5.26 -10.11 -9.36
C GLN A 184 6.04 -8.86 -8.98
N ALA A 185 7.34 -8.84 -9.30
CA ALA A 185 8.14 -7.65 -9.12
C ALA A 185 8.97 -7.29 -10.35
N ARG A 186 9.15 -5.99 -10.53
CA ARG A 186 10.02 -5.41 -11.55
C ARG A 186 10.84 -4.29 -10.94
N TYR A 187 12.07 -4.18 -11.42
CA TYR A 187 12.97 -3.13 -10.99
C TYR A 187 13.38 -2.28 -12.16
N ASN A 188 13.41 -0.98 -11.91
CA ASN A 188 13.99 -0.03 -12.83
C ASN A 188 14.97 0.87 -12.10
N ILE A 189 15.99 1.27 -12.84
CA ILE A 189 16.88 2.38 -12.52
C ILE A 189 16.68 3.46 -13.59
N LYS A 190 17.31 4.61 -13.41
CA LYS A 190 17.38 5.64 -14.46
C LYS A 190 18.79 5.75 -15.01
N ASP A 191 18.89 5.98 -16.31
CA ASP A 191 20.16 6.32 -16.95
C ASP A 191 20.49 7.82 -16.80
N GLN A 192 21.62 8.25 -17.35
CA GLN A 192 22.06 9.65 -17.31
C GLN A 192 21.11 10.65 -18.01
N TYR A 193 20.14 10.18 -18.79
CA TYR A 193 19.12 11.01 -19.45
C TYR A 193 17.80 11.01 -18.68
N GLY A 194 17.69 10.21 -17.63
CA GLY A 194 16.48 10.06 -16.82
C GLY A 194 15.51 9.01 -17.35
N ASP A 195 15.91 8.23 -18.36
CA ASP A 195 15.09 7.18 -18.96
C ASP A 195 15.12 5.91 -18.11
N TYR A 196 13.99 5.21 -18.02
CA TYR A 196 13.90 3.97 -17.28
C TYR A 196 14.67 2.85 -17.97
N VAL A 197 15.59 2.25 -17.23
CA VAL A 197 16.32 1.05 -17.63
C VAL A 197 15.92 -0.09 -16.73
N SER A 198 15.46 -1.18 -17.33
CA SER A 198 15.14 -2.41 -16.60
C SER A 198 16.40 -2.97 -15.96
N TRP A 199 16.32 -3.30 -14.68
CA TRP A 199 17.42 -3.90 -13.94
C TRP A 199 16.98 -5.28 -13.42
N THR A 200 17.85 -6.26 -13.59
CA THR A 200 17.65 -7.60 -13.03
C THR A 200 18.05 -7.53 -11.56
N GLY A 201 17.10 -7.14 -10.71
CA GLY A 201 17.23 -7.09 -9.26
C GLY A 201 17.13 -8.48 -8.62
N MET A 202 16.56 -8.56 -7.40
CA MET A 202 16.30 -9.85 -6.77
C MET A 202 15.24 -10.64 -7.56
N PRO A 203 15.41 -11.95 -7.76
CA PRO A 203 14.37 -12.79 -8.32
C PRO A 203 13.09 -12.74 -7.48
N VAL A 204 11.92 -12.76 -8.13
CA VAL A 204 10.61 -12.64 -7.47
C VAL A 204 10.35 -13.82 -6.52
N GLU A 205 10.88 -14.98 -6.87
CA GLU A 205 10.84 -16.20 -6.08
C GLU A 205 11.55 -16.08 -4.72
N ASP A 206 12.46 -15.11 -4.55
CA ASP A 206 13.17 -14.87 -3.30
C ASP A 206 12.41 -13.90 -2.37
N PHE A 207 11.30 -13.33 -2.83
CA PHE A 207 10.55 -12.34 -2.06
C PHE A 207 9.78 -12.99 -0.93
N GLN A 208 9.70 -12.28 0.19
CA GLN A 208 8.84 -12.69 1.29
C GLN A 208 7.38 -12.50 0.90
N ARG A 209 6.59 -13.53 1.19
CA ARG A 209 5.13 -13.39 1.21
C ARG A 209 4.76 -12.74 2.54
N CYS A 210 3.95 -11.69 2.46
CA CYS A 210 3.63 -10.88 3.62
C CYS A 210 2.18 -10.42 3.59
N LYS A 211 1.62 -10.23 4.77
CA LYS A 211 0.28 -9.66 4.98
C LYS A 211 0.41 -8.46 5.91
N PHE A 212 -0.09 -7.30 5.48
CA PHE A 212 -0.05 -6.05 6.23
C PHE A 212 -1.47 -5.58 6.50
N VAL A 213 -1.81 -5.42 7.78
CA VAL A 213 -3.09 -4.88 8.22
C VAL A 213 -2.88 -3.41 8.56
N MET A 214 -3.73 -2.56 7.99
CA MET A 214 -3.64 -1.12 8.10
C MET A 214 -4.92 -0.52 8.65
N VAL A 215 -4.76 0.51 9.48
CA VAL A 215 -5.87 1.29 10.03
C VAL A 215 -5.78 2.72 9.51
N LYS A 216 -6.92 3.25 9.06
CA LYS A 216 -7.02 4.60 8.52
C LYS A 216 -6.76 5.66 9.59
N LYS A 217 -6.12 6.75 9.18
CA LYS A 217 -5.79 7.90 10.03
C LYS A 217 -6.43 9.17 9.48
N VAL A 218 -6.92 9.97 10.42
CA VAL A 218 -7.51 11.29 10.13
C VAL A 218 -6.43 12.36 9.95
N LYS A 219 -5.28 12.17 10.59
CA LYS A 219 -4.16 13.12 10.55
C LYS A 219 -3.37 13.01 9.25
N GLY A 220 -2.77 14.13 8.83
CA GLY A 220 -1.82 14.14 7.72
C GLY A 220 -0.54 13.39 8.07
N ILE A 221 0.12 12.83 7.05
CA ILE A 221 1.35 12.04 7.26
C ILE A 221 2.47 12.86 7.93
N ASP A 222 2.63 14.14 7.57
CA ASP A 222 3.64 15.02 8.18
C ASP A 222 3.43 15.21 9.68
N GLU A 223 2.18 15.35 10.12
CA GLU A 223 1.82 15.47 11.54
C GLU A 223 2.17 14.17 12.28
N LEU A 224 1.80 13.02 11.71
CA LEU A 224 2.07 11.70 12.30
C LEU A 224 3.58 11.42 12.41
N VAL A 225 4.36 11.77 11.38
CA VAL A 225 5.82 11.62 11.42
C VAL A 225 6.43 12.56 12.47
N THR A 226 5.95 13.80 12.55
CA THR A 226 6.43 14.76 13.56
C THR A 226 6.12 14.28 14.98
N GLU A 227 4.92 13.73 15.22
CA GLU A 227 4.53 13.20 16.52
C GLU A 227 5.35 11.97 16.93
N ALA A 228 5.57 11.05 15.98
CA ALA A 228 6.36 9.85 16.24
C ALA A 228 7.83 10.17 16.56
N THR A 229 8.40 11.21 15.92
CA THR A 229 9.79 11.62 16.12
C THR A 229 9.98 12.55 17.33
N ALA A 230 8.94 13.27 17.77
CA ALA A 230 8.99 14.12 18.96
C ALA A 230 8.76 13.35 20.28
N GLY A 231 8.32 12.09 20.20
CA GLY A 231 8.07 11.21 21.34
C GLY A 231 9.28 10.40 21.83
N GLU A 232 10.42 10.47 21.12
CA GLU A 232 11.72 9.91 21.52
C GLU A 232 12.59 10.93 22.27
#